data_AF-A0A7Y6GHS7-F1
#
_entry.id   AF-A0A7Y6GHS7-F1
#
_cell.length_a   1.000
_cell.length_b   1.000
_cell.length_c   1.000
_cell.angle_alpha   90.00
_cell.angle_beta   90.00
_cell.angle_gamma   90.00
#
_symmetry.space_group_name_H-M   'P 1'
#
loop_
_entity.id
_entity.type
_entity.pdbx_description
1 polymer ?
#
loop_
_entity_poly.entity_id
_entity_poly.type
_entity_poly.pdbx_seq_one_letter_code
_entity_poly.pdbx_strand_id
1 'polypeptide(L)' 'MPEFAYTDLLPMGEDTTPYRLVTSEGVSTFEADGRTFLKVEPEALR' A
#
# COMPACT_ATOMS: atom_id res chain seq x y z
N MET A 1 -21.33 27.52 11.64
CA MET A 1 -21.20 26.05 11.78
C MET A 1 -19.73 25.77 12.02
N PRO A 2 -19.33 24.89 12.96
CA PRO A 2 -17.93 24.53 13.08
C PRO A 2 -17.44 23.88 11.77
N GLU A 3 -16.17 24.11 11.42
CA GLU A 3 -15.55 23.44 10.27
C GLU A 3 -15.40 21.94 10.57
N PHE A 4 -15.59 21.12 9.55
CA PHE A 4 -15.36 19.68 9.66
C PHE A 4 -13.86 19.40 9.67
N ALA A 5 -13.39 18.74 10.73
CA ALA A 5 -12.02 18.25 10.84
C ALA A 5 -12.05 16.71 10.89
N TYR A 6 -11.52 16.08 9.85
CA TYR A 6 -11.33 14.64 9.84
C TYR A 6 -10.23 14.24 10.83
N THR A 7 -10.41 13.11 11.52
CA THR A 7 -9.39 12.50 12.36
C THR A 7 -9.54 10.99 12.27
N ASP A 8 -8.42 10.29 12.12
CA ASP A 8 -8.38 8.83 12.17
C ASP A 8 -8.82 8.33 13.55
N LEU A 9 -9.72 7.34 13.59
CA LEU A 9 -10.13 6.72 14.84
C LEU A 9 -8.98 5.94 15.49
N LEU A 10 -8.11 5.38 14.66
CA LEU A 10 -6.96 4.57 15.06
C LEU A 10 -5.74 5.02 14.24
N PRO A 11 -4.95 5.99 14.74
CA PRO A 11 -3.77 6.46 14.01
C PRO A 11 -2.71 5.34 13.96
N MET A 12 -2.17 5.09 12.77
CA MET A 12 -1.07 4.13 12.60
C MET A 12 0.27 4.78 12.96
N GLY A 13 1.12 4.03 13.67
CA GLY A 13 2.51 4.41 13.96
C GLY A 13 3.50 3.83 12.95
N GLU A 14 4.80 4.01 13.23
CA GLU A 14 5.87 3.40 12.43
C GLU A 14 5.85 1.87 12.57
N ASP A 15 6.08 1.16 11.45
CA ASP A 15 6.31 -0.27 11.45
C ASP A 15 7.82 -0.56 11.40
N THR A 16 8.36 -1.02 12.53
CA THR A 16 9.79 -1.41 12.66
C THR A 16 9.99 -2.92 12.56
N THR A 17 8.97 -3.67 12.14
CA THR A 17 9.05 -5.13 12.05
C THR A 17 10.06 -5.53 10.97
N PRO A 18 11.02 -6.43 11.24
CA PRO A 18 11.96 -6.88 10.23
C PRO A 18 11.28 -7.84 9.25
N TYR A 19 11.33 -7.49 7.96
CA TYR A 19 10.84 -8.34 6.87
C TYR A 19 12.01 -8.97 6.11
N ARG A 20 11.74 -10.11 5.46
CA ARG A 20 12.64 -10.74 4.50
C ARG A 20 11.96 -10.78 3.14
N LEU A 21 12.70 -10.46 2.09
CA LEU A 21 12.24 -10.66 0.72
C LEU A 21 12.03 -12.15 0.44
N VAL A 22 10.80 -12.51 0.06
CA VAL A 22 10.45 -13.86 -0.38
C VAL A 22 10.75 -14.02 -1.87
N THR A 23 10.16 -13.15 -2.70
CA THR A 23 10.39 -13.06 -4.15
C THR A 23 9.97 -11.67 -4.64
N SER A 24 10.48 -11.27 -5.81
CA SER A 24 9.99 -10.11 -6.58
C SER A 24 9.11 -10.52 -7.77
N GLU A 25 8.90 -11.82 -7.97
CA GLU A 25 8.03 -12.34 -9.03
C GLU A 25 6.55 -12.10 -8.70
N GLY A 26 5.73 -11.89 -9.72
CA GLY A 26 4.29 -11.64 -9.57
C GLY A 26 3.92 -10.21 -9.16
N VAL A 27 4.88 -9.29 -9.09
CA VAL A 27 4.63 -7.85 -8.89
C VAL A 27 5.25 -6.99 -9.99
N SER A 28 4.57 -5.92 -10.38
CA SER A 28 5.07 -4.92 -11.33
C SER A 28 4.37 -3.58 -11.14
N THR A 29 4.87 -2.53 -11.79
CA THR A 29 4.28 -1.19 -11.77
C THR A 29 3.87 -0.75 -13.16
N PHE A 30 2.81 0.04 -13.26
CA PHE A 30 2.39 0.71 -14.49
C PHE A 30 1.80 2.09 -14.21
N GLU A 31 1.70 2.93 -15.24
CA GLU A 31 1.16 4.29 -15.14
C GLU A 31 -0.27 4.35 -15.70
N ALA A 32 -1.17 5.02 -14.97
CA ALA A 32 -2.50 5.37 -15.44
C ALA A 32 -2.95 6.69 -14.79
N ASP A 33 -3.56 7.58 -15.57
CA ASP A 33 -4.04 8.89 -15.07
C ASP A 33 -2.98 9.70 -14.29
N GLY A 34 -1.72 9.63 -14.74
CA GLY A 34 -0.58 10.30 -14.10
C GLY A 34 -0.18 9.73 -12.73
N ARG A 35 -0.61 8.50 -12.41
CA ARG A 35 -0.30 7.80 -11.15
C ARG A 35 0.32 6.44 -11.44
N THR A 36 1.29 6.08 -10.59
CA THR A 36 1.86 4.73 -10.55
C THR A 36 0.96 3.78 -9.78
N PHE A 37 0.62 2.64 -10.38
CA PHE A 37 -0.15 1.57 -9.76
C PHE A 37 0.71 0.31 -9.57
N LEU A 38 0.47 -0.40 -8.47
CA LEU A 38 1.03 -1.74 -8.25
C LEU A 38 0.09 -2.79 -8.85
N LYS A 39 0.62 -3.59 -9.78
CA LYS A 39 -0.05 -4.81 -10.27
C LYS A 39 0.49 -6.01 -9.50
N VAL A 40 -0.41 -6.80 -8.92
CA VAL A 40 -0.10 -8.05 -8.21
C VAL A 40 -0.80 -9.20 -8.91
N GLU A 41 -0.04 -10.20 -9.36
CA GLU A 41 -0.59 -11.43 -9.94
C GLU A 41 -1.17 -12.32 -8.82
N PRO A 42 -2.30 -13.02 -9.06
CA PRO A 42 -2.91 -13.89 -8.04
C PRO A 42 -1.96 -14.94 -7.46
N GLU A 43 -1.03 -15.44 -8.26
CA GLU A 43 0.02 -16.39 -7.88
C GLU A 43 0.88 -15.89 -6.72
N ALA A 44 1.08 -14.57 -6.59
CA ALA A 44 1.88 -13.98 -5.51
C ALA A 44 1.17 -14.01 -4.14
N LEU A 45 -0.13 -14.33 -4.11
CA LEU A 45 -0.98 -14.35 -2.91
C LEU A 45 -1.43 -15.77 -2.51
N ARG A 46 -1.02 -16.80 -3.25
CA ARG A 46 -1.39 -18.19 -2.97
C ARG A 46 -0.58 -18.80 -1.83
#